data_AF-A0A536LDI3-F1
#
_entry.id   AF-A0A536LDI3-F1
#
_cell.length_a   1.000
_cell.length_b   1.000
_cell.length_c   1.000
_cell.angle_alpha   90.00
_cell.angle_beta   90.00
_cell.angle_gamma   90.00
#
_symmetry.space_group_name_H-M   'P 1'
#
loop_
_entity.id
_entity.type
_entity.pdbx_description
1 polymer ?
#
loop_
_entity_poly.entity_id
_entity_poly.type
_entity_poly.pdbx_seq_one_letter_code
_entity_poly.pdbx_strand_id
1 'polypeptide(L)'
;MAADYGNSGGNVQLYQLTASMNCNNPAVCGDMLGGFWAWGVFNQDGSFDAEVTFCGHMSTPAGPGLAGAGHAHADGTYVVKEIFPGSGPWIVITHEVDVFTGLGRGTSFESSDPMPVAPAVKGHFSTTDLLGFSAPGVTFQLTVVPMHT
;
A
#
# COMPACT_ATOMS: atom_id res chain seq x y z
N MET A 1 2.34 -15.73 5.03
CA MET A 1 1.40 -15.92 6.16
C MET A 1 1.57 -14.71 7.03
N ALA A 2 0.51 -13.91 7.11
CA ALA A 2 0.22 -12.78 7.98
C ALA A 2 0.69 -12.92 9.45
N ALA A 3 2.00 -13.01 9.69
CA ALA A 3 2.57 -13.42 10.98
C ALA A 3 2.34 -12.40 12.10
N ASP A 4 2.16 -11.13 11.76
CA ASP A 4 2.03 -10.06 12.74
C ASP A 4 0.59 -9.62 13.03
N TYR A 5 -0.43 -10.22 12.41
CA TYR A 5 -1.80 -9.74 12.51
C TYR A 5 -2.33 -9.99 13.95
N GLY A 6 -2.61 -8.92 14.68
CA GLY A 6 -3.27 -8.99 16.00
C GLY A 6 -2.34 -9.10 17.23
N ASN A 7 -1.01 -8.95 17.08
CA ASN A 7 -0.06 -8.84 18.20
C ASN A 7 -0.19 -9.94 19.28
N SER A 8 -0.44 -11.20 18.89
CA SER A 8 -0.46 -12.33 19.83
C SER A 8 0.87 -13.09 19.88
N GLY A 9 2.00 -12.36 19.82
CA GLY A 9 3.36 -12.92 19.84
C GLY A 9 4.25 -12.57 18.65
N GLY A 10 3.82 -11.64 17.79
CA GLY A 10 4.60 -11.09 16.67
C GLY A 10 5.49 -9.90 17.09
N ASN A 11 6.11 -9.25 16.10
CA ASN A 11 6.92 -8.06 16.34
C ASN A 11 6.09 -6.90 16.90
N VAL A 12 6.75 -5.99 17.63
CA VAL A 12 6.09 -4.78 18.16
C VAL A 12 5.70 -3.88 17.00
N GLN A 13 4.39 -3.71 16.77
CA GLN A 13 3.88 -2.84 15.70
C GLN A 13 4.01 -1.36 16.11
N LEU A 14 4.62 -0.53 15.28
CA LEU A 14 4.66 0.91 15.47
C LEU A 14 3.48 1.60 14.79
N TYR A 15 3.12 1.15 13.58
CA TYR A 15 2.04 1.73 12.80
C TYR A 15 1.16 0.64 12.19
N GLN A 16 -0.13 0.94 12.10
CA GLN A 16 -1.08 0.24 11.26
C GLN A 16 -1.65 1.21 10.24
N LEU A 17 -1.67 0.78 8.98
CA LEU A 17 -2.23 1.53 7.87
C LEU A 17 -3.45 0.82 7.29
N THR A 18 -4.44 1.61 6.90
CA THR A 18 -5.51 1.16 5.99
C THR A 18 -5.60 2.15 4.85
N ALA A 19 -5.54 1.68 3.61
CA ALA A 19 -5.64 2.50 2.42
C ALA A 19 -6.74 1.99 1.49
N SER A 20 -7.41 2.90 0.79
CA SER A 20 -8.28 2.55 -0.33
C SER A 20 -8.14 3.57 -1.45
N MET A 21 -8.06 3.06 -2.66
CA MET A 21 -8.00 3.86 -3.89
C MET A 21 -9.13 3.43 -4.81
N ASN A 22 -9.74 4.41 -5.47
CA ASN A 22 -10.51 4.17 -6.67
C ASN A 22 -10.16 5.25 -7.70
N CYS A 23 -9.81 4.81 -8.91
CA CYS A 23 -9.77 5.67 -10.08
C CYS A 23 -10.58 5.10 -11.24
N ASN A 24 -11.61 5.84 -11.65
CA ASN A 24 -12.41 5.55 -12.84
C ASN A 24 -12.40 6.69 -13.86
N ASN A 25 -11.46 7.64 -13.76
CA ASN A 25 -11.29 8.73 -14.70
C ASN A 25 -10.06 8.50 -15.61
N PRO A 26 -10.27 8.05 -16.87
CA PRO A 26 -9.17 7.72 -17.78
C PRO A 26 -8.29 8.94 -18.14
N ALA A 27 -8.85 10.15 -18.09
CA ALA A 27 -8.08 11.35 -18.40
C ALA A 27 -7.04 11.69 -17.33
N VAL A 28 -7.20 11.16 -16.11
CA VAL A 28 -6.27 11.37 -14.99
C VAL A 28 -5.40 10.15 -14.75
N CYS A 29 -5.98 8.94 -14.81
CA CYS A 29 -5.28 7.72 -14.42
C CYS A 29 -4.70 6.93 -15.58
N GLY A 30 -4.99 7.32 -16.82
CA GLY A 30 -4.55 6.60 -18.02
C GLY A 30 -4.96 5.14 -17.93
N ASP A 31 -3.97 4.25 -17.98
CA ASP A 31 -4.14 2.81 -17.93
C ASP A 31 -4.28 2.25 -16.51
N MET A 32 -4.05 3.05 -15.47
CA MET A 32 -4.18 2.66 -14.05
C MET A 32 -5.61 2.85 -13.54
N LEU A 33 -6.57 2.32 -14.29
CA LEU A 33 -7.97 2.28 -13.88
C LEU A 33 -8.23 1.14 -12.90
N GLY A 34 -9.19 1.36 -12.00
CA GLY A 34 -9.61 0.39 -11.01
C GLY A 34 -9.41 0.92 -9.60
N GLY A 35 -9.15 0.01 -8.67
CA GLY A 35 -9.00 0.38 -7.28
C GLY A 35 -8.40 -0.74 -6.47
N PHE A 36 -7.99 -0.37 -5.27
CA PHE A 36 -7.51 -1.31 -4.28
C PHE A 36 -8.02 -0.95 -2.90
N TRP A 37 -8.03 -1.95 -2.03
CA TRP A 37 -8.04 -1.80 -0.60
C TRP A 37 -6.79 -2.48 -0.07
N ALA A 38 -6.07 -1.81 0.83
CA ALA A 38 -4.89 -2.34 1.45
C ALA A 38 -4.93 -2.12 2.95
N TRP A 39 -4.31 -3.04 3.67
CA TRP A 39 -4.06 -2.93 5.09
C TRP A 39 -2.66 -3.45 5.36
N GLY A 40 -1.92 -2.80 6.28
CA GLY A 40 -0.60 -3.27 6.64
C GLY A 40 -0.15 -2.78 8.00
N VAL A 41 0.84 -3.48 8.55
CA VAL A 41 1.50 -3.19 9.82
C VAL A 41 2.98 -2.98 9.62
N PHE A 42 3.53 -2.03 10.36
CA PHE A 42 4.92 -1.60 10.29
C PHE A 42 5.55 -1.78 11.66
N ASN A 43 6.55 -2.64 11.73
CA ASN A 43 7.12 -3.17 12.96
C ASN A 43 8.38 -2.44 13.41
N GLN A 44 8.63 -2.45 14.72
CA GLN A 44 9.76 -1.76 15.34
C GLN A 44 11.14 -2.21 14.81
N ASP A 45 11.26 -3.45 14.33
CA ASP A 45 12.50 -3.98 13.74
C ASP A 45 12.75 -3.52 12.30
N GLY A 46 11.84 -2.72 11.73
CA GLY A 46 11.91 -2.22 10.37
C GLY A 46 11.27 -3.15 9.33
N SER A 47 10.61 -4.23 9.75
CA SER A 47 9.81 -5.08 8.85
C SER A 47 8.38 -4.56 8.67
N PHE A 48 7.71 -4.94 7.59
CA PHE A 48 6.28 -4.72 7.42
C PHE A 48 5.60 -5.93 6.79
N ASP A 49 4.30 -6.04 7.00
CA ASP A 49 3.43 -7.03 6.35
C ASP A 49 2.11 -6.34 5.98
N ALA A 50 1.60 -6.60 4.78
CA ALA A 50 0.39 -6.02 4.24
C ALA A 50 -0.41 -7.00 3.39
N GLU A 51 -1.74 -6.84 3.40
CA GLU A 51 -2.63 -7.44 2.42
C GLU A 51 -3.19 -6.36 1.50
N VAL A 52 -3.24 -6.66 0.21
CA VAL A 52 -3.82 -5.81 -0.82
C VAL A 52 -4.85 -6.60 -1.59
N THR A 53 -6.07 -6.10 -1.67
CA THR A 53 -7.10 -6.60 -2.59
C THR A 53 -7.35 -5.55 -3.65
N PHE A 54 -7.35 -5.92 -4.92
CA PHE A 54 -7.45 -4.97 -6.02
C PHE A 54 -8.27 -5.52 -7.18
N CYS A 55 -8.70 -4.62 -8.06
CA CYS A 55 -9.29 -4.96 -9.33
C CYS A 55 -8.43 -4.37 -10.45
N GLY A 56 -7.72 -5.24 -11.17
CA GLY A 56 -6.91 -4.85 -12.32
C GLY A 56 -7.73 -4.81 -13.61
N HIS A 57 -7.69 -3.69 -14.33
CA HIS A 57 -8.25 -3.59 -15.68
C HIS A 57 -7.21 -4.08 -16.70
N MET A 58 -7.63 -4.83 -17.72
CA MET A 58 -6.73 -5.27 -18.80
C MET A 58 -6.28 -4.08 -19.64
N SER A 59 -5.14 -3.47 -19.33
CA SER A 59 -4.57 -2.40 -20.17
C SER A 59 -3.54 -2.91 -21.18
N THR A 60 -2.93 -4.09 -21.00
CA THR A 60 -2.01 -4.68 -22.00
C THR A 60 -2.00 -6.22 -21.99
N PRO A 61 -1.53 -6.89 -23.07
CA PRO A 61 -1.30 -8.35 -23.11
C PRO A 61 -0.15 -8.85 -22.22
N ALA A 62 0.48 -7.97 -21.43
CA ALA A 62 1.67 -8.28 -20.67
C ALA A 62 1.33 -9.04 -19.36
N GLY A 63 1.01 -10.31 -19.52
CA GLY A 63 1.16 -11.31 -18.46
C GLY A 63 -0.15 -11.93 -17.96
N PRO A 64 -0.25 -13.27 -17.91
CA PRO A 64 -1.35 -13.95 -17.25
C PRO A 64 -1.29 -13.70 -15.72
N GLY A 65 -2.39 -13.22 -15.11
CA GLY A 65 -2.58 -13.31 -13.65
C GLY A 65 -3.02 -12.03 -12.92
N LEU A 66 -2.96 -10.85 -13.54
CA LEU A 66 -3.28 -9.56 -12.87
C LEU A 66 -4.60 -8.92 -13.33
N ALA A 67 -5.33 -9.57 -14.24
CA ALA A 67 -6.62 -9.09 -14.73
C ALA A 67 -7.77 -9.57 -13.84
N GLY A 68 -8.67 -8.65 -13.48
CA GLY A 68 -9.83 -8.92 -12.62
C GLY A 68 -9.53 -8.71 -11.13
N ALA A 69 -10.38 -9.28 -10.28
CA ALA A 69 -10.20 -9.22 -8.83
C ALA A 69 -9.00 -10.08 -8.41
N GLY A 70 -8.08 -9.48 -7.67
CA GLY A 70 -6.85 -10.10 -7.20
C GLY A 70 -6.59 -9.79 -5.74
N HIS A 71 -5.69 -10.57 -5.16
CA HIS A 71 -5.18 -10.38 -3.82
C HIS A 71 -3.65 -10.49 -3.88
N ALA A 72 -2.95 -9.72 -3.07
CA ALA A 72 -1.51 -9.81 -2.89
C ALA A 72 -1.19 -9.71 -1.40
N HIS A 73 -0.30 -10.59 -0.95
CA HIS A 73 0.38 -10.46 0.33
C HIS A 73 1.72 -9.79 0.07
N ALA A 74 2.02 -8.70 0.75
CA ALA A 74 3.25 -7.92 0.59
C ALA A 74 4.01 -7.90 1.92
N ASP A 75 5.29 -8.27 1.90
CA ASP A 75 6.16 -8.18 3.07
C ASP A 75 7.55 -7.67 2.70
N GLY A 76 8.24 -7.06 3.66
CA GLY A 76 9.57 -6.53 3.42
C GLY A 76 10.05 -5.58 4.50
N THR A 77 10.76 -4.53 4.10
CA THR A 77 11.38 -3.57 5.03
C THR A 77 10.98 -2.13 4.74
N TYR A 78 11.02 -1.30 5.79
CA TYR A 78 10.68 0.11 5.72
C TYR A 78 11.59 0.98 6.60
N VAL A 79 11.54 2.28 6.36
CA VAL A 79 12.14 3.32 7.20
C VAL A 79 11.17 4.47 7.41
N VAL A 80 11.44 5.29 8.42
CA VAL A 80 10.77 6.59 8.60
C VAL A 80 11.74 7.72 8.27
N LYS A 81 11.42 8.54 7.27
CA LYS A 81 12.26 9.67 6.84
C LYS A 81 11.45 10.78 6.20
N GLU A 82 12.05 11.97 6.07
CA GLU A 82 11.49 13.00 5.19
C GLU A 82 11.69 12.62 3.73
N ILE A 83 10.69 12.87 2.90
CA ILE A 83 10.71 12.57 1.45
C ILE A 83 10.91 13.82 0.60
N PHE A 84 10.61 15.00 1.14
CA PHE A 84 11.02 16.31 0.63
C PHE A 84 11.19 17.26 1.81
N PRO A 85 11.99 18.34 1.67
CA PRO A 85 12.21 19.28 2.76
C PRO A 85 10.89 19.81 3.33
N GLY A 86 10.66 19.59 4.63
CA GLY A 86 9.44 20.03 5.31
C GLY A 86 8.22 19.12 5.13
N SER A 87 8.36 17.92 4.53
CA SER A 87 7.29 16.92 4.46
C SER A 87 6.88 16.37 5.82
N GLY A 88 7.73 16.56 6.84
CA GLY A 88 7.69 15.77 8.05
C GLY A 88 8.05 14.29 7.79
N PRO A 89 8.00 13.45 8.83
CA PRO A 89 8.35 12.03 8.72
C PRO A 89 7.30 11.26 7.92
N TRP A 90 7.76 10.45 6.98
CA TRP A 90 6.95 9.51 6.19
C TRP A 90 7.42 8.09 6.40
N ILE A 91 6.48 7.15 6.43
CA ILE A 91 6.72 5.72 6.28
C ILE A 91 7.07 5.47 4.81
N VAL A 92 8.26 4.92 4.58
CA VAL A 92 8.80 4.64 3.25
C VAL A 92 9.20 3.18 3.20
N ILE A 93 8.54 2.40 2.35
CA ILE A 93 8.95 1.03 2.04
C ILE A 93 10.27 1.10 1.26
N THR A 94 11.23 0.27 1.65
CA THR A 94 12.57 0.21 1.05
C THR A 94 12.84 -1.07 0.28
N HIS A 95 12.10 -2.12 0.59
CA HIS A 95 12.13 -3.40 -0.10
C HIS A 95 10.81 -4.11 0.17
N GLU A 96 10.25 -4.77 -0.83
CA GLU A 96 9.03 -5.55 -0.72
C GLU A 96 9.05 -6.76 -1.65
N VAL A 97 8.38 -7.82 -1.21
CA VAL A 97 8.03 -8.99 -2.00
C VAL A 97 6.51 -9.12 -1.99
N ASP A 98 5.91 -9.04 -3.17
CA ASP A 98 4.47 -9.14 -3.38
C ASP A 98 4.12 -10.52 -3.93
N VAL A 99 3.36 -11.30 -3.18
CA VAL A 99 2.84 -12.60 -3.57
C VAL A 99 1.38 -12.46 -4.00
N PHE A 100 1.16 -12.41 -5.31
CA PHE A 100 -0.18 -12.32 -5.90
C PHE A 100 -0.87 -13.68 -5.89
N THR A 101 -2.06 -13.72 -5.30
CA THR A 101 -2.96 -14.87 -5.28
C THR A 101 -4.24 -14.56 -6.06
N GLY A 102 -4.32 -15.12 -7.28
CA GLY A 102 -5.48 -15.02 -8.17
C GLY A 102 -5.52 -16.20 -9.14
N LEU A 103 -6.68 -16.85 -9.29
CA LEU A 103 -6.93 -17.97 -10.22
C LEU A 103 -5.95 -19.17 -10.15
N GLY A 104 -5.30 -19.39 -9.00
CA GLY A 104 -4.54 -20.62 -8.72
C GLY A 104 -3.06 -20.61 -9.10
N ARG A 105 -2.44 -19.45 -9.34
CA ARG A 105 -0.99 -19.33 -9.52
C ARG A 105 -0.43 -18.19 -8.65
N GLY A 106 0.37 -18.55 -7.64
CA GLY A 106 1.16 -17.60 -6.86
C GLY A 106 2.27 -17.04 -7.74
N THR A 107 2.20 -15.75 -8.07
CA THR A 107 3.30 -15.05 -8.76
C THR A 107 3.90 -14.07 -7.79
N SER A 108 5.23 -14.08 -7.67
CA SER A 108 5.96 -13.17 -6.80
C SER A 108 6.62 -12.08 -7.61
N PHE A 109 6.50 -10.84 -7.15
CA PHE A 109 7.27 -9.69 -7.62
C PHE A 109 8.10 -9.15 -6.47
N GLU A 110 9.28 -8.64 -6.77
CA GLU A 110 10.18 -8.07 -5.78
C GLU A 110 10.59 -6.68 -6.25
N SER A 111 10.55 -5.72 -5.33
CA SER A 111 10.94 -4.34 -5.58
C SER A 111 11.86 -3.85 -4.46
N SER A 112 12.84 -3.02 -4.82
CA SER A 112 13.71 -2.30 -3.88
C SER A 112 13.67 -0.79 -4.13
N ASP A 113 12.70 -0.33 -4.92
CA ASP A 113 12.53 1.08 -5.20
C ASP A 113 11.83 1.75 -4.01
N PRO A 114 12.40 2.82 -3.43
CA PRO A 114 11.79 3.46 -2.26
C PRO A 114 10.41 4.02 -2.57
N MET A 115 9.39 3.56 -1.83
CA MET A 115 8.00 3.95 -2.01
C MET A 115 7.45 4.65 -0.75
N PRO A 116 7.19 5.97 -0.80
CA PRO A 116 6.47 6.65 0.27
C PRO A 116 5.02 6.18 0.31
N VAL A 117 4.56 5.69 1.46
CA VAL A 117 3.20 5.13 1.58
C VAL A 117 2.30 5.95 2.50
N ALA A 118 2.85 6.60 3.52
CA ALA A 118 2.06 7.38 4.47
C ALA A 118 2.89 8.40 5.26
N PRO A 119 2.30 9.54 5.67
CA PRO A 119 2.83 10.32 6.78
C PRO A 119 2.93 9.44 8.04
N ALA A 120 4.04 9.49 8.77
CA ALA A 120 4.26 8.73 10.00
C ALA A 120 3.60 9.38 11.23
N VAL A 121 2.33 9.77 11.08
CA VAL A 121 1.56 10.49 12.09
C VAL A 121 0.10 10.03 12.05
N LYS A 122 -0.53 9.94 13.23
CA LYS A 122 -1.94 9.59 13.36
C LYS A 122 -2.82 10.50 12.51
N GLY A 123 -3.66 9.93 11.66
CA GLY A 123 -4.58 10.72 10.87
C GLY A 123 -5.41 9.93 9.88
N HIS A 124 -6.40 10.61 9.32
CA HIS A 124 -7.12 10.20 8.11
C HIS A 124 -6.81 11.22 7.02
N PHE A 125 -6.33 10.74 5.88
CA PHE A 125 -5.85 11.55 4.77
C PHE A 125 -6.67 11.26 3.53
N SER A 126 -7.07 12.31 2.83
CA SER A 126 -7.76 12.26 1.55
C SER A 126 -6.79 12.35 0.38
N THR A 127 -7.30 12.24 -0.85
CA THR A 127 -6.52 12.47 -2.09
C THR A 127 -5.82 13.81 -2.06
N THR A 128 -6.50 14.86 -1.62
CA THR A 128 -5.93 16.21 -1.59
C THR A 128 -4.80 16.30 -0.57
N ASP A 129 -4.91 15.63 0.58
CA ASP A 129 -3.88 15.65 1.61
C ASP A 129 -2.61 14.91 1.16
N LEU A 130 -2.78 13.83 0.39
CA LEU A 130 -1.68 12.94 -0.02
C LEU A 130 -1.04 13.36 -1.34
N LEU A 131 -1.85 13.77 -2.32
CA LEU A 131 -1.43 14.04 -3.70
C LEU A 131 -1.50 15.53 -4.06
N GLY A 132 -2.08 16.37 -3.21
CA GLY A 132 -2.20 17.81 -3.45
C GLY A 132 -3.27 18.21 -4.48
N PHE A 133 -4.10 17.27 -4.94
CA PHE A 133 -5.17 17.54 -5.90
C PHE A 133 -6.44 16.73 -5.60
N SER A 134 -7.54 17.14 -6.24
CA SER A 134 -8.75 16.33 -6.35
C SER A 134 -9.27 16.36 -7.79
N ALA A 135 -9.89 15.27 -8.23
CA ALA A 135 -10.49 15.16 -9.55
C ALA A 135 -11.73 14.25 -9.51
N PRO A 136 -12.74 14.48 -10.37
CA PRO A 136 -13.86 13.56 -10.49
C PRO A 136 -13.37 12.15 -10.79
N GLY A 137 -13.91 11.17 -10.08
CA GLY A 137 -13.57 9.77 -10.29
C GLY A 137 -12.22 9.33 -9.73
N VAL A 138 -11.51 10.20 -9.00
CA VAL A 138 -10.27 9.87 -8.29
C VAL A 138 -10.52 9.99 -6.79
N THR A 139 -10.30 8.91 -6.06
CA THR A 139 -10.40 8.89 -4.61
C THR A 139 -9.26 8.08 -4.04
N PHE A 140 -8.61 8.62 -3.02
CA PHE A 140 -7.61 7.96 -2.22
C PHE A 140 -7.87 8.32 -0.77
N GLN A 141 -7.93 7.31 0.08
CA GLN A 141 -8.14 7.45 1.51
C GLN A 141 -7.09 6.62 2.22
N LEU A 142 -6.46 7.20 3.22
CA LEU A 142 -5.45 6.55 4.03
C LEU A 142 -5.71 6.84 5.50
N THR A 143 -5.60 5.83 6.34
CA THR A 143 -5.66 5.97 7.80
C THR A 143 -4.37 5.46 8.38
N VAL A 144 -3.77 6.26 9.27
CA VAL A 144 -2.58 5.90 10.03
C VAL A 144 -2.96 5.81 11.51
N VAL A 145 -2.71 4.66 12.12
CA VAL A 145 -2.89 4.43 13.55
C VAL A 145 -1.54 4.07 14.15
N PRO A 146 -0.94 4.92 15.00
CA PRO A 146 0.18 4.53 15.83
C PRO A 146 -0.28 3.49 16.85
N MET A 147 0.44 2.36 16.94
CA MET A 147 0.06 1.22 17.78
C MET A 147 0.79 1.26 19.12
N HIS A 148 2.04 1.73 19.13
CA HIS A 148 2.85 1.95 20.32
C HIS A 148 3.59 3.29 20.21
N THR A 149 3.47 4.13 21.25
CA THR A 149 4.16 5.43 21.40
C THR A 149 5.11 5.38 22.58
#